data_AF-A0A7V0JFB0-F1
#
_entry.id   AF-A0A7V0JFB0-F1
#
_cell.length_a   1.000
_cell.length_b   1.000
_cell.length_c   1.000
_cell.angle_alpha   90.00
_cell.angle_beta   90.00
_cell.angle_gamma   90.00
#
_symmetry.space_group_name_H-M   'P 1'
#
loop_
_entity.id
_entity.type
_entity.pdbx_description
1 polymer ?
#
loop_
_entity_poly.entity_id
_entity_poly.type
_entity_poly.pdbx_seq_one_letter_code
_entity_poly.pdbx_strand_id
1 'polypeptide(L)'
;MADVLAKLKDCISISDGKVQVKDADSVRGLMDALIYEAVFNPDEEKRKGLQRLVIAIAKQMGAVPASIQSLYEEMGRNYPGFTVPAINIRGLTYDTAKTIFRKAIEKNAGALIFEIARSEIGYTKQRPLEYSAAVLAAAVKEGFTGPVFIQGDHFQLVRRYYLEDPKPETDYVKGLIKEAIDAEFYNIDLDTSTLVDLDKKDLKEEQRPNFEAAAELAAYIREIEPAGITVSIGGEIGEIGGKNSTPEELRAYLDGFNE
;
A
#
# COMPACT_ATOMS: atom_id res chain seq x y z
N MET A 1 -23.23 -16.59 -10.73
CA MET A 1 -22.82 -15.45 -9.88
C MET A 1 -23.92 -14.98 -8.92
N ALA A 2 -25.21 -15.16 -9.23
CA ALA A 2 -26.34 -14.70 -8.42
C ALA A 2 -26.51 -15.33 -7.00
N ASP A 3 -25.55 -16.06 -6.44
CA ASP A 3 -25.68 -16.44 -5.03
C ASP A 3 -24.39 -16.72 -4.25
N VAL A 4 -23.32 -15.97 -4.50
CA VAL A 4 -22.19 -15.99 -3.55
C VAL A 4 -22.60 -15.37 -2.21
N LEU A 5 -23.48 -14.37 -2.23
CA LEU A 5 -23.90 -13.65 -1.03
C LEU A 5 -24.83 -14.46 -0.13
N ALA A 6 -25.83 -15.21 -0.61
CA ALA A 6 -26.63 -16.02 0.33
C ALA A 6 -25.83 -17.20 0.86
N LYS A 7 -24.97 -17.83 0.04
CA LYS A 7 -24.02 -18.84 0.55
C LYS A 7 -23.11 -18.27 1.63
N LEU A 8 -22.63 -17.04 1.46
CA LEU A 8 -21.80 -16.38 2.45
C LEU A 8 -22.55 -16.10 3.77
N LYS A 9 -23.86 -15.82 3.73
CA LYS A 9 -24.67 -15.57 4.94
C LYS A 9 -24.68 -16.77 5.91
N ASP A 10 -24.54 -17.99 5.40
CA ASP A 10 -24.45 -19.18 6.23
C ASP A 10 -23.05 -19.34 6.85
N CYS A 11 -22.02 -18.78 6.21
CA CYS A 11 -20.62 -18.90 6.62
C CYS A 11 -20.14 -17.76 7.52
N ILE A 12 -20.79 -16.59 7.50
CA ILE A 12 -20.41 -15.42 8.32
C ILE A 12 -21.62 -14.82 9.05
N SER A 13 -21.36 -14.03 10.09
CA SER A 13 -22.33 -13.09 10.67
C SER A 13 -21.78 -11.68 10.68
N ILE A 14 -22.67 -10.71 10.52
CA ILE A 14 -22.35 -9.28 10.62
C ILE A 14 -23.21 -8.70 11.75
N SER A 15 -22.56 -8.15 12.76
CA SER A 15 -23.21 -7.49 13.91
C SER A 15 -22.40 -6.24 14.28
N ASP A 16 -23.06 -5.09 14.44
CA ASP A 16 -22.42 -3.81 14.77
C ASP A 16 -21.24 -3.43 13.86
N GLY A 17 -21.37 -3.74 12.56
CA GLY A 17 -20.31 -3.51 11.56
C GLY A 17 -19.11 -4.46 11.66
N LYS A 18 -19.13 -5.44 12.57
CA LYS A 18 -18.07 -6.44 12.74
C LYS A 18 -18.46 -7.74 12.05
N VAL A 19 -17.50 -8.32 11.32
CA VAL A 19 -17.64 -9.62 10.65
C VAL A 19 -17.12 -10.72 11.57
N GLN A 20 -17.87 -11.80 11.70
CA GLN A 20 -17.45 -13.04 12.34
C GLN A 20 -17.56 -14.19 11.35
N VAL A 21 -16.49 -14.94 11.13
CA VAL A 21 -16.50 -16.15 10.29
C VAL A 21 -16.84 -17.36 11.14
N LYS A 22 -17.84 -18.12 10.70
CA LYS A 22 -18.34 -19.35 11.36
C LYS A 22 -17.77 -20.60 10.70
N ASP A 23 -17.53 -20.54 9.39
CA ASP A 23 -16.97 -21.64 8.60
C ASP A 23 -15.86 -21.11 7.69
N ALA A 24 -14.61 -21.27 8.16
CA ALA A 24 -13.43 -20.79 7.45
C ALA A 24 -13.23 -21.52 6.10
N ASP A 25 -13.45 -22.83 6.04
CA ASP A 25 -13.22 -23.61 4.83
C ASP A 25 -14.21 -23.23 3.73
N SER A 26 -15.50 -23.05 4.07
CA SER A 26 -16.51 -22.58 3.12
C SER A 26 -16.22 -21.16 2.63
N VAL A 27 -15.77 -20.25 3.51
CA VAL A 27 -15.35 -18.89 3.08
C VAL A 27 -14.18 -18.95 2.10
N ARG A 28 -13.14 -19.77 2.37
CA ARG A 28 -12.02 -19.97 1.41
C ARG A 28 -12.52 -20.54 0.08
N GLY A 29 -13.50 -21.45 0.11
CA GLY A 29 -14.13 -22.02 -1.08
C GLY A 29 -14.88 -20.98 -1.92
N LEU A 30 -15.52 -19.99 -1.29
CA LEU A 30 -16.31 -18.94 -1.94
C LEU A 30 -15.50 -17.72 -2.38
N MET A 31 -14.26 -17.58 -1.93
CA MET A 31 -13.48 -16.34 -2.10
C MET A 31 -13.29 -15.95 -3.57
N ASP A 32 -13.05 -16.92 -4.48
CA ASP A 32 -12.89 -16.63 -5.92
C ASP A 32 -14.16 -15.96 -6.52
N ALA A 33 -15.35 -16.41 -6.12
CA ALA A 33 -16.61 -15.81 -6.57
C ALA A 33 -16.89 -14.47 -5.90
N LEU A 34 -16.50 -14.32 -4.62
CA LEU A 34 -16.71 -13.09 -3.86
C LEU A 34 -15.84 -11.95 -4.40
N ILE A 35 -14.54 -12.21 -4.64
CA ILE A 35 -13.64 -11.19 -5.19
C ILE A 35 -14.02 -10.83 -6.62
N TYR A 36 -14.50 -11.78 -7.43
CA TYR A 36 -14.98 -11.49 -8.76
C TYR A 36 -16.12 -10.46 -8.73
N GLU A 37 -17.12 -10.66 -7.85
CA GLU A 37 -18.18 -9.65 -7.65
C GLU A 37 -17.61 -8.35 -7.07
N ALA A 38 -16.68 -8.41 -6.14
CA ALA A 38 -16.06 -7.21 -5.54
C ALA A 38 -15.20 -6.39 -6.53
N VAL A 39 -14.86 -6.92 -7.70
CA VAL A 39 -14.10 -6.21 -8.75
C VAL A 39 -15.00 -5.85 -9.95
N PHE A 40 -15.88 -6.76 -10.37
CA PHE A 40 -16.60 -6.62 -11.63
C PHE A 40 -18.09 -6.31 -11.49
N ASN A 41 -18.62 -6.16 -10.27
CA ASN A 41 -20.02 -5.79 -10.12
C ASN A 41 -20.28 -4.41 -10.75
N PRO A 42 -21.31 -4.26 -11.60
CA PRO A 42 -21.60 -3.02 -12.30
C PRO A 42 -22.11 -1.91 -11.36
N ASP A 43 -22.67 -2.26 -10.20
CA ASP A 43 -23.06 -1.32 -9.16
C ASP A 43 -21.84 -0.96 -8.31
N GLU A 44 -21.42 0.30 -8.38
CA GLU A 44 -20.23 0.80 -7.69
C GLU A 44 -20.34 0.72 -6.17
N GLU A 45 -21.49 1.05 -5.59
CA GLU A 45 -21.68 1.00 -4.14
C GLU A 45 -21.68 -0.43 -3.64
N LYS A 46 -22.32 -1.33 -4.39
CA LYS A 46 -22.25 -2.77 -4.11
C LYS A 46 -20.81 -3.28 -4.22
N ARG A 47 -20.09 -2.88 -5.28
CA ARG A 47 -18.68 -3.27 -5.49
C ARG A 47 -17.80 -2.84 -4.32
N LYS A 48 -17.85 -1.57 -3.90
CA LYS A 48 -17.11 -1.06 -2.74
C LYS A 48 -17.52 -1.74 -1.43
N GLY A 49 -18.81 -2.02 -1.25
CA GLY A 49 -19.31 -2.75 -0.09
C GLY A 49 -18.74 -4.17 0.01
N LEU A 50 -18.66 -4.88 -1.12
CA LEU A 50 -18.05 -6.20 -1.21
C LEU A 50 -16.54 -6.16 -0.96
N GLN A 51 -15.84 -5.14 -1.46
CA GLN A 51 -14.40 -4.95 -1.20
C GLN A 51 -14.13 -4.79 0.30
N ARG A 52 -14.89 -3.92 0.98
CA ARG A 52 -14.80 -3.77 2.45
C ARG A 52 -15.13 -5.06 3.20
N LEU A 53 -16.12 -5.82 2.73
CA LEU A 53 -16.46 -7.11 3.31
C LEU A 53 -15.31 -8.12 3.20
N VAL A 54 -14.67 -8.21 2.03
CA VAL A 54 -13.49 -9.06 1.80
C VAL A 54 -12.36 -8.70 2.77
N ILE A 55 -12.05 -7.42 2.91
CA ILE A 55 -11.02 -6.92 3.84
C ILE A 55 -11.35 -7.32 5.28
N ALA A 56 -12.60 -7.14 5.71
CA ALA A 56 -13.04 -7.49 7.06
C ALA A 56 -13.00 -9.01 7.33
N ILE A 57 -13.37 -9.82 6.33
CA ILE A 57 -13.23 -11.29 6.40
C ILE A 57 -11.76 -11.67 6.54
N ALA A 58 -10.87 -11.09 5.73
CA ALA A 58 -9.44 -11.40 5.76
C ALA A 58 -8.81 -11.12 7.13
N LYS A 59 -9.11 -9.95 7.72
CA LYS A 59 -8.69 -9.60 9.07
C LYS A 59 -9.14 -10.64 10.10
N GLN A 60 -10.41 -11.07 10.04
CA GLN A 60 -10.93 -12.08 10.96
C GLN A 60 -10.24 -13.43 10.77
N MET A 61 -9.91 -13.79 9.53
CA MET A 61 -9.25 -15.05 9.17
C MET A 61 -7.73 -15.02 9.37
N GLY A 62 -7.18 -13.93 9.92
CA GLY A 62 -5.78 -13.82 10.31
C GLY A 62 -4.85 -13.25 9.24
N ALA A 63 -5.35 -12.86 8.06
CA ALA A 63 -4.60 -12.09 7.08
C ALA A 63 -4.80 -10.60 7.36
N VAL A 64 -3.88 -10.02 8.13
CA VAL A 64 -4.07 -8.69 8.74
C VAL A 64 -3.19 -7.66 8.03
N PRO A 65 -3.78 -6.62 7.41
CA PRO A 65 -3.00 -5.50 6.91
C PRO A 65 -2.16 -4.88 8.02
N ALA A 66 -0.86 -4.69 7.76
CA ALA A 66 0.08 -4.23 8.77
C ALA A 66 1.10 -3.24 8.16
N SER A 67 1.67 -2.41 9.02
CA SER A 67 2.85 -1.62 8.67
C SER A 67 4.12 -2.42 8.89
N ILE A 68 5.07 -2.29 7.97
CA ILE A 68 6.40 -2.89 8.07
C ILE A 68 7.36 -2.11 8.98
N GLN A 69 6.95 -0.92 9.45
CA GLN A 69 7.77 0.02 10.21
C GLN A 69 8.65 -0.66 11.26
N SER A 70 8.07 -1.44 12.18
CA SER A 70 8.83 -2.07 13.26
C SER A 70 9.86 -3.09 12.77
N LEU A 71 9.57 -3.82 11.69
CA LEU A 71 10.54 -4.75 11.10
C LEU A 71 11.72 -3.97 10.52
N TYR A 72 11.47 -2.89 9.77
CA TYR A 72 12.53 -2.09 9.17
C TYR A 72 13.37 -1.33 10.20
N GLU A 73 12.77 -0.85 11.29
CA GLU A 73 13.53 -0.27 12.40
C GLU A 73 14.49 -1.29 13.03
N GLU A 74 14.03 -2.51 13.29
CA GLU A 74 14.90 -3.57 13.81
C GLU A 74 16.00 -3.94 12.82
N MET A 75 15.68 -4.04 11.53
CA MET A 75 16.68 -4.27 10.48
C MET A 75 17.72 -3.15 10.40
N GLY A 76 17.31 -1.90 10.59
CA GLY A 76 18.23 -0.75 10.62
C GLY A 76 19.15 -0.74 11.84
N ARG A 77 18.68 -1.25 12.99
CA ARG A 77 19.50 -1.41 14.21
C ARG A 77 20.46 -2.58 14.10
N ASN A 78 20.00 -3.72 13.59
CA ASN A 78 20.79 -4.93 13.43
C ASN A 78 20.32 -5.74 12.22
N TYR A 79 21.05 -5.61 11.10
CA TYR A 79 20.66 -6.22 9.84
C TYR A 79 20.61 -7.76 9.93
N PRO A 80 19.46 -8.40 9.72
CA PRO A 80 19.29 -9.84 9.96
C PRO A 80 19.76 -10.73 8.81
N GLY A 81 20.35 -10.17 7.74
CA GLY A 81 20.88 -10.94 6.61
C GLY A 81 19.87 -11.34 5.53
N PHE A 82 18.69 -10.70 5.49
CA PHE A 82 17.70 -10.89 4.43
C PHE A 82 17.08 -9.56 3.98
N THR A 83 16.38 -9.58 2.86
CA THR A 83 15.59 -8.45 2.34
C THR A 83 14.12 -8.83 2.23
N VAL A 84 13.24 -7.83 2.23
CA VAL A 84 11.81 -8.02 1.99
C VAL A 84 11.54 -7.66 0.52
N PRO A 85 11.02 -8.58 -0.31
CA PRO A 85 10.68 -8.24 -1.69
C PRO A 85 9.41 -7.39 -1.71
N ALA A 86 9.46 -6.30 -2.48
CA ALA A 86 8.29 -5.50 -2.87
C ALA A 86 7.93 -5.83 -4.33
N ILE A 87 6.65 -6.05 -4.58
CA ILE A 87 6.16 -6.63 -5.83
C ILE A 87 5.04 -5.75 -6.39
N ASN A 88 5.36 -4.98 -7.44
CA ASN A 88 4.34 -4.26 -8.20
C ASN A 88 3.41 -5.23 -8.94
N ILE A 89 2.09 -5.08 -8.76
CA ILE A 89 1.10 -5.88 -9.48
C ILE A 89 0.12 -4.95 -10.21
N ARG A 90 0.19 -4.95 -11.55
CA ARG A 90 -0.47 -3.97 -12.43
C ARG A 90 -1.72 -4.54 -13.14
N GLY A 91 -2.13 -5.75 -12.76
CA GLY A 91 -3.18 -6.53 -13.41
C GLY A 91 -3.15 -7.98 -12.93
N LEU A 92 -4.26 -8.70 -13.09
CA LEU A 92 -4.44 -10.05 -12.52
C LEU A 92 -4.05 -10.09 -11.03
N THR A 93 -4.39 -9.04 -10.28
CA THR A 93 -3.90 -8.79 -8.92
C THR A 93 -4.20 -9.95 -7.99
N TYR A 94 -5.44 -10.43 -8.02
CA TYR A 94 -5.89 -11.58 -7.24
C TYR A 94 -5.12 -12.87 -7.59
N ASP A 95 -5.00 -13.20 -8.88
CA ASP A 95 -4.35 -14.44 -9.32
C ASP A 95 -2.83 -14.45 -9.06
N THR A 96 -2.19 -13.30 -9.25
CA THR A 96 -0.78 -13.09 -8.96
C THR A 96 -0.53 -13.19 -7.46
N ALA A 97 -1.32 -12.48 -6.65
CA ALA A 97 -1.22 -12.53 -5.19
C ALA A 97 -1.46 -13.95 -4.65
N LYS A 98 -2.41 -14.71 -5.21
CA LYS A 98 -2.63 -16.12 -4.83
C LYS A 98 -1.37 -16.96 -5.03
N THR A 99 -0.73 -16.79 -6.18
CA THR A 99 0.50 -17.53 -6.47
C THR A 99 1.61 -17.14 -5.49
N ILE A 100 1.74 -15.85 -5.18
CA ILE A 100 2.71 -15.35 -4.21
C ILE A 100 2.45 -15.93 -2.81
N PHE A 101 1.22 -15.85 -2.30
CA PHE A 101 0.90 -16.40 -0.97
C PHE A 101 1.12 -17.91 -0.88
N ARG A 102 0.72 -18.66 -1.92
CA ARG A 102 1.00 -20.10 -1.97
C ARG A 102 2.50 -20.38 -1.85
N LYS A 103 3.33 -19.63 -2.59
CA LYS A 103 4.80 -19.76 -2.51
C LYS A 103 5.36 -19.26 -1.19
N ALA A 104 4.79 -18.21 -0.59
CA ALA A 104 5.16 -17.73 0.73
C ALA A 104 4.98 -18.82 1.78
N ILE A 105 3.83 -19.50 1.77
CA ILE A 105 3.52 -20.62 2.66
C ILE A 105 4.47 -21.80 2.43
N GLU A 106 4.65 -22.23 1.18
CA GLU A 106 5.59 -23.31 0.81
C GLU A 106 7.04 -23.03 1.26
N LYS A 107 7.45 -21.76 1.26
CA LYS A 107 8.81 -21.31 1.60
C LYS A 107 8.96 -20.84 3.04
N ASN A 108 7.88 -20.81 3.81
CA ASN A 108 7.84 -20.20 5.14
C ASN A 108 8.38 -18.74 5.14
N ALA A 109 8.01 -17.97 4.12
CA ALA A 109 8.36 -16.55 4.00
C ALA A 109 7.26 -15.69 4.64
N GLY A 110 7.62 -14.89 5.63
CA GLY A 110 6.67 -14.10 6.42
C GLY A 110 6.47 -12.66 5.96
N ALA A 111 7.51 -12.00 5.43
CA ALA A 111 7.45 -10.61 5.01
C ALA A 111 7.59 -10.49 3.48
N LEU A 112 6.55 -9.94 2.85
CA LEU A 112 6.44 -9.65 1.42
C LEU A 112 5.58 -8.38 1.29
N ILE A 113 5.95 -7.45 0.41
CA ILE A 113 5.18 -6.25 0.14
C ILE A 113 4.47 -6.38 -1.21
N PHE A 114 3.17 -6.10 -1.21
CA PHE A 114 2.35 -5.96 -2.41
C PHE A 114 2.15 -4.48 -2.68
N GLU A 115 2.57 -4.00 -3.84
CA GLU A 115 2.54 -2.56 -4.11
C GLU A 115 1.91 -2.19 -5.44
N ILE A 116 1.43 -0.95 -5.50
CA ILE A 116 0.92 -0.33 -6.72
C ILE A 116 1.26 1.16 -6.69
N ALA A 117 1.81 1.66 -7.80
CA ALA A 117 2.29 3.02 -7.87
C ALA A 117 1.21 4.05 -8.25
N ARG A 118 1.42 5.33 -7.96
CA ARG A 118 0.51 6.43 -8.39
C ARG A 118 0.15 6.32 -9.88
N SER A 119 1.15 6.12 -10.73
CA SER A 119 0.97 6.00 -12.17
C SER A 119 0.16 4.76 -12.55
N GLU A 120 0.41 3.64 -11.90
CA GLU A 120 -0.24 2.35 -12.09
C GLU A 120 -1.71 2.40 -11.71
N ILE A 121 -2.04 3.00 -10.56
CA ILE A 121 -3.43 3.29 -10.17
C ILE A 121 -4.13 4.07 -11.29
N GLY A 122 -3.45 5.06 -11.88
CA GLY A 122 -3.98 5.90 -12.95
C GLY A 122 -4.32 5.12 -14.23
N TYR A 123 -3.36 4.38 -14.80
CA TYR A 123 -3.57 3.73 -16.09
C TYR A 123 -4.32 2.39 -15.99
N THR A 124 -4.24 1.68 -14.87
CA THR A 124 -5.02 0.44 -14.63
C THR A 124 -6.44 0.74 -14.17
N LYS A 125 -6.67 1.94 -13.62
CA LYS A 125 -7.89 2.33 -12.89
C LYS A 125 -8.18 1.47 -11.65
N GLN A 126 -7.20 0.71 -11.16
CA GLN A 126 -7.31 -0.06 -9.94
C GLN A 126 -7.02 0.84 -8.73
N ARG A 127 -8.08 1.28 -8.05
CA ARG A 127 -7.97 2.13 -6.85
C ARG A 127 -7.56 1.31 -5.61
N PRO A 128 -6.95 1.94 -4.58
CA PRO A 128 -6.49 1.28 -3.36
C PRO A 128 -7.47 0.28 -2.72
N LEU A 129 -8.76 0.64 -2.60
CA LEU A 129 -9.76 -0.25 -1.98
C LEU A 129 -9.92 -1.59 -2.74
N GLU A 130 -9.89 -1.54 -4.07
CA GLU A 130 -9.95 -2.75 -4.90
C GLU A 130 -8.66 -3.55 -4.77
N TYR A 131 -7.50 -2.89 -4.82
CA TYR A 131 -6.19 -3.53 -4.71
C TYR A 131 -6.06 -4.31 -3.40
N SER A 132 -6.38 -3.68 -2.26
CA SER A 132 -6.36 -4.33 -0.96
C SER A 132 -7.32 -5.50 -0.86
N ALA A 133 -8.54 -5.35 -1.37
CA ALA A 133 -9.50 -6.45 -1.39
C ALA A 133 -8.97 -7.63 -2.22
N ALA A 134 -8.34 -7.39 -3.38
CA ALA A 134 -7.77 -8.44 -4.21
C ALA A 134 -6.59 -9.16 -3.53
N VAL A 135 -5.66 -8.43 -2.94
CA VAL A 135 -4.51 -9.02 -2.21
C VAL A 135 -5.00 -9.82 -1.00
N LEU A 136 -5.91 -9.27 -0.20
CA LEU A 136 -6.39 -9.94 1.01
C LEU A 136 -7.32 -11.12 0.71
N ALA A 137 -8.13 -11.04 -0.36
CA ALA A 137 -8.87 -12.21 -0.85
C ALA A 137 -7.91 -13.35 -1.20
N ALA A 138 -6.78 -13.04 -1.85
CA ALA A 138 -5.79 -14.04 -2.20
C ALA A 138 -5.15 -14.67 -0.96
N ALA A 139 -4.82 -13.87 0.05
CA ALA A 139 -4.31 -14.36 1.34
C ALA A 139 -5.29 -15.36 1.97
N VAL A 140 -6.58 -14.98 2.05
CA VAL A 140 -7.64 -15.87 2.57
C VAL A 140 -7.74 -17.13 1.73
N LYS A 141 -7.78 -17.01 0.40
CA LYS A 141 -7.96 -18.15 -0.50
C LYS A 141 -6.89 -19.22 -0.30
N GLU A 142 -5.65 -18.80 -0.13
CA GLU A 142 -4.49 -19.69 0.02
C GLU A 142 -4.23 -20.07 1.49
N GLY A 143 -5.00 -19.53 2.45
CA GLY A 143 -4.87 -19.84 3.87
C GLY A 143 -3.65 -19.19 4.53
N PHE A 144 -3.18 -18.05 4.01
CA PHE A 144 -2.12 -17.28 4.64
C PHE A 144 -2.63 -16.62 5.92
N THR A 145 -1.83 -16.67 6.98
CA THR A 145 -2.11 -16.03 8.27
C THR A 145 -0.87 -15.29 8.73
N GLY A 146 -1.04 -14.05 9.17
CA GLY A 146 0.05 -13.15 9.53
C GLY A 146 -0.15 -11.73 8.98
N PRO A 147 0.86 -10.87 9.15
CA PRO A 147 0.84 -9.53 8.58
C PRO A 147 0.88 -9.57 7.05
N VAL A 148 0.09 -8.71 6.42
CA VAL A 148 0.09 -8.46 4.97
C VAL A 148 0.50 -7.01 4.76
N PHE A 149 1.63 -6.79 4.08
CA PHE A 149 2.14 -5.45 3.82
C PHE A 149 1.64 -5.00 2.45
N ILE A 150 0.81 -3.95 2.44
CA ILE A 150 0.29 -3.32 1.23
C ILE A 150 0.89 -1.92 1.15
N GLN A 151 1.46 -1.58 -0.01
CA GLN A 151 2.26 -0.38 -0.19
C GLN A 151 1.76 0.50 -1.33
N GLY A 152 1.73 1.80 -1.06
CA GLY A 152 1.58 2.82 -2.10
C GLY A 152 2.97 3.15 -2.61
N ASP A 153 3.28 2.71 -3.82
CA ASP A 153 4.60 2.89 -4.44
C ASP A 153 4.68 4.24 -5.16
N HIS A 154 5.85 4.90 -5.17
CA HIS A 154 6.08 6.20 -5.80
C HIS A 154 4.85 7.13 -5.75
N PHE A 155 4.36 7.50 -4.56
CA PHE A 155 3.33 8.53 -4.41
C PHE A 155 3.96 9.90 -4.71
N GLN A 156 4.14 10.09 -6.02
CA GLN A 156 5.05 11.06 -6.59
C GLN A 156 4.42 12.45 -6.61
N LEU A 157 5.20 13.51 -6.39
CA LEU A 157 4.87 14.86 -6.87
C LEU A 157 5.47 15.05 -8.26
N VAL A 158 4.65 15.43 -9.25
CA VAL A 158 5.11 15.62 -10.63
C VAL A 158 5.61 17.05 -10.80
N ARG A 159 6.93 17.19 -11.01
CA ARG A 159 7.63 18.48 -11.16
C ARG A 159 6.88 19.51 -12.01
N ARG A 160 6.40 19.13 -13.19
CA ARG A 160 5.69 20.06 -14.10
C ARG A 160 4.47 20.70 -13.43
N TYR A 161 3.63 19.90 -12.77
CA TYR A 161 2.42 20.39 -12.12
C TYR A 161 2.77 21.15 -10.85
N TYR A 162 3.76 20.68 -10.10
CA TYR A 162 4.21 21.33 -8.88
C TYR A 162 4.79 22.73 -9.15
N LEU A 163 5.59 22.90 -10.21
CA LEU A 163 6.15 24.20 -10.59
C LEU A 163 5.10 25.17 -11.18
N GLU A 164 4.01 24.64 -11.73
CA GLU A 164 2.88 25.45 -12.21
C GLU A 164 2.03 25.98 -11.05
N ASP A 165 1.60 25.07 -10.16
CA ASP A 165 0.94 25.39 -8.88
C ASP A 165 1.19 24.25 -7.87
N PRO A 166 1.98 24.47 -6.81
CA PRO A 166 2.29 23.44 -5.82
C PRO A 166 1.05 22.88 -5.11
N LYS A 167 0.02 23.71 -4.90
CA LYS A 167 -1.10 23.36 -4.01
C LYS A 167 -1.97 22.24 -4.58
N PRO A 168 -2.51 22.33 -5.82
CA PRO A 168 -3.33 21.26 -6.40
C PRO A 168 -2.60 19.92 -6.50
N GLU A 169 -1.30 19.93 -6.86
CA GLU A 169 -0.50 18.71 -6.97
C GLU A 169 -0.27 18.06 -5.59
N THR A 170 0.05 18.87 -4.58
CA THR A 170 0.23 18.40 -3.20
C THR A 170 -1.09 17.90 -2.60
N ASP A 171 -2.20 18.62 -2.80
CA ASP A 171 -3.54 18.21 -2.35
C ASP A 171 -3.97 16.90 -3.03
N TYR A 172 -3.64 16.70 -4.30
CA TYR A 172 -3.90 15.45 -5.01
C TYR A 172 -3.17 14.27 -4.35
N VAL A 173 -1.87 14.42 -4.06
CA VAL A 173 -1.08 13.37 -3.41
C VAL A 173 -1.58 13.11 -1.99
N LYS A 174 -1.90 14.15 -1.20
CA LYS A 174 -2.54 13.98 0.12
C LYS A 174 -3.87 13.22 0.03
N GLY A 175 -4.69 13.54 -0.97
CA GLY A 175 -5.93 12.80 -1.24
C GLY A 175 -5.70 11.32 -1.53
N LEU A 176 -4.68 11.01 -2.35
CA LEU A 176 -4.30 9.63 -2.67
C LEU A 176 -3.74 8.88 -1.45
N ILE A 177 -2.88 9.52 -0.65
CA ILE A 177 -2.37 8.98 0.63
C ILE A 177 -3.53 8.61 1.54
N LYS A 178 -4.49 9.53 1.71
CA LYS A 178 -5.66 9.29 2.55
C LYS A 178 -6.48 8.10 2.04
N GLU A 179 -6.75 8.04 0.73
CA GLU A 179 -7.48 6.92 0.14
C GLU A 179 -6.75 5.58 0.33
N ALA A 180 -5.42 5.58 0.24
CA ALA A 180 -4.60 4.40 0.46
C ALA A 180 -4.68 3.93 1.93
N ILE A 181 -4.51 4.84 2.90
CA ILE A 181 -4.61 4.53 4.33
C ILE A 181 -6.02 4.05 4.71
N ASP A 182 -7.07 4.70 4.20
CA ASP A 182 -8.47 4.26 4.36
C ASP A 182 -8.71 2.86 3.76
N ALA A 183 -7.89 2.47 2.78
CA ALA A 183 -7.88 1.18 2.11
C ALA A 183 -6.83 0.20 2.67
N GLU A 184 -6.27 0.44 3.86
CA GLU A 184 -5.34 -0.48 4.55
C GLU A 184 -3.90 -0.51 3.99
N PHE A 185 -3.48 0.53 3.25
CA PHE A 185 -2.09 0.71 2.86
C PHE A 185 -1.34 1.36 4.01
N TYR A 186 -0.53 0.58 4.72
CA TYR A 186 0.21 1.03 5.90
C TYR A 186 1.71 1.19 5.66
N ASN A 187 2.09 1.22 4.37
CA ASN A 187 3.42 1.50 3.87
C ASN A 187 3.23 2.46 2.69
N ILE A 188 3.84 3.64 2.75
CA ILE A 188 3.67 4.70 1.75
C ILE A 188 5.05 5.19 1.36
N ASP A 189 5.44 4.96 0.10
CA ASP A 189 6.69 5.44 -0.44
C ASP A 189 6.44 6.76 -1.17
N LEU A 190 7.01 7.83 -0.63
CA LEU A 190 6.89 9.18 -1.17
C LEU A 190 7.99 9.40 -2.22
N ASP A 191 7.59 9.92 -3.37
CA ASP A 191 8.54 10.32 -4.42
C ASP A 191 8.42 11.83 -4.70
N THR A 192 9.15 12.60 -3.91
CA THR A 192 9.33 14.04 -4.12
C THR A 192 10.67 14.35 -4.82
N SER A 193 11.38 13.31 -5.27
CA SER A 193 12.71 13.40 -5.88
C SER A 193 12.69 14.16 -7.20
N THR A 194 11.56 14.19 -7.90
CA THR A 194 11.40 14.98 -9.14
C THR A 194 11.57 16.49 -8.91
N LEU A 195 11.44 16.95 -7.67
CA LEU A 195 11.59 18.35 -7.31
C LEU A 195 13.04 18.77 -7.09
N VAL A 196 13.99 17.82 -6.99
CA VAL A 196 15.42 18.10 -6.88
C VAL A 196 15.86 19.10 -7.97
N ASP A 197 16.63 20.10 -7.56
CA ASP A 197 17.06 21.18 -8.46
C ASP A 197 18.59 21.23 -8.58
N LEU A 198 19.11 20.54 -9.61
CA LEU A 198 20.55 20.39 -9.85
C LEU A 198 21.26 21.70 -10.24
N ASP A 199 20.53 22.79 -10.49
CA ASP A 199 21.10 24.10 -10.78
C ASP A 199 21.53 24.86 -9.51
N LYS A 200 21.31 24.26 -8.33
CA LYS A 200 21.67 24.87 -7.05
C LYS A 200 23.17 24.72 -6.74
N LYS A 201 23.62 25.54 -5.81
CA LYS A 201 25.04 25.77 -5.46
C LYS A 201 25.65 24.68 -4.59
N ASP A 202 24.82 23.93 -3.86
CA ASP A 202 25.25 22.87 -2.96
C ASP A 202 24.16 21.80 -2.82
N LEU A 203 24.56 20.60 -2.39
CA LEU A 203 23.67 19.43 -2.31
C LEU A 203 22.45 19.63 -1.42
N LYS A 204 22.57 20.45 -0.37
CA LYS A 204 21.42 20.72 0.52
C LYS A 204 20.39 21.58 -0.21
N GLU A 205 20.82 22.62 -0.91
CA GLU A 205 19.93 23.45 -1.71
C GLU A 205 19.34 22.69 -2.91
N GLU A 206 20.09 21.76 -3.52
CA GLU A 206 19.57 20.86 -4.56
C GLU A 206 18.43 19.99 -4.02
N GLN A 207 18.61 19.41 -2.82
CA GLN A 207 17.65 18.51 -2.18
C GLN A 207 16.53 19.21 -1.41
N ARG A 208 16.66 20.52 -1.13
CA ARG A 208 15.67 21.30 -0.37
C ARG A 208 14.22 21.08 -0.79
N PRO A 209 13.85 21.27 -2.06
CA PRO A 209 12.46 21.06 -2.48
C PRO A 209 12.01 19.60 -2.35
N ASN A 210 12.93 18.64 -2.38
CA ASN A 210 12.63 17.21 -2.15
C ASN A 210 12.32 16.95 -0.67
N PHE A 211 13.23 17.28 0.25
CA PHE A 211 13.02 16.96 1.67
C PHE A 211 11.92 17.81 2.32
N GLU A 212 11.71 19.07 1.91
CA GLU A 212 10.63 19.91 2.46
C GLU A 212 9.26 19.37 2.06
N ALA A 213 9.08 18.97 0.80
CA ALA A 213 7.83 18.36 0.33
C ALA A 213 7.61 16.97 0.95
N ALA A 214 8.65 16.15 1.08
CA ALA A 214 8.57 14.87 1.78
C ALA A 214 8.16 15.05 3.24
N ALA A 215 8.74 16.02 3.95
CA ALA A 215 8.41 16.31 5.35
C ALA A 215 6.96 16.80 5.49
N GLU A 216 6.47 17.63 4.57
CA GLU A 216 5.06 18.06 4.55
C GLU A 216 4.10 16.87 4.41
N LEU A 217 4.38 15.96 3.46
CA LEU A 217 3.56 14.78 3.23
C LEU A 217 3.67 13.77 4.39
N ALA A 218 4.86 13.61 4.97
CA ALA A 218 5.07 12.75 6.13
C ALA A 218 4.33 13.27 7.37
N ALA A 219 4.35 14.59 7.61
CA ALA A 219 3.56 15.21 8.68
C ALA A 219 2.07 14.94 8.48
N TYR A 220 1.56 15.09 7.25
CA TYR A 220 0.18 14.76 6.92
C TYR A 220 -0.15 13.27 7.18
N ILE A 221 0.73 12.34 6.81
CA ILE A 221 0.55 10.90 7.11
C ILE A 221 0.41 10.68 8.63
N ARG A 222 1.24 11.34 9.44
CA ARG A 222 1.17 11.24 10.91
C ARG A 222 -0.13 11.82 11.47
N GLU A 223 -0.73 12.82 10.84
CA GLU A 223 -2.03 13.37 11.26
C GLU A 223 -3.19 12.40 11.02
N ILE A 224 -3.12 11.56 9.98
CA ILE A 224 -4.23 10.72 9.55
C ILE A 224 -4.01 9.22 9.78
N GLU A 225 -2.86 8.80 10.30
CA GLU A 225 -2.60 7.39 10.57
C GLU A 225 -3.60 6.80 11.58
N PRO A 226 -4.06 5.55 11.39
CA PRO A 226 -5.00 4.93 12.31
C PRO A 226 -4.39 4.75 13.70
N ALA A 227 -5.22 4.89 14.74
CA ALA A 227 -4.79 4.65 16.11
C ALA A 227 -4.18 3.24 16.27
N GLY A 228 -2.96 3.18 16.80
CA GLY A 228 -2.23 1.93 17.01
C GLY A 228 -1.47 1.40 15.78
N ILE A 229 -1.46 2.14 14.67
CA ILE A 229 -0.70 1.81 13.46
C ILE A 229 0.20 3.00 13.12
N THR A 230 1.51 2.82 13.25
CA THR A 230 2.48 3.77 12.69
C THR A 230 2.68 3.41 11.23
N VAL A 231 2.27 4.30 10.31
CA VAL A 231 2.46 4.06 8.87
C VAL A 231 3.96 4.13 8.54
N SER A 232 4.45 3.15 7.78
CA SER A 232 5.83 3.14 7.28
C SER A 232 5.94 4.14 6.14
N ILE A 233 6.94 5.00 6.18
CA ILE A 233 7.14 6.06 5.19
C ILE A 233 8.51 5.83 4.53
N GLY A 234 8.50 5.55 3.22
CA GLY A 234 9.68 5.57 2.39
C GLY A 234 9.87 6.94 1.71
N GLY A 235 11.09 7.24 1.32
CA GLY A 235 11.44 8.47 0.61
C GLY A 235 12.48 8.19 -0.47
N GLU A 236 12.39 8.93 -1.59
CA GLU A 236 13.29 8.78 -2.73
C GLU A 236 14.28 9.95 -2.85
N ILE A 237 15.51 9.62 -3.27
CA ILE A 237 16.54 10.60 -3.64
C ILE A 237 17.10 10.29 -5.03
N GLY A 238 17.53 11.34 -5.72
CA GLY A 238 18.17 11.25 -7.03
C GLY A 238 17.23 11.58 -8.19
N GLU A 239 17.80 11.79 -9.37
CA GLU A 239 17.04 12.02 -10.60
C GLU A 239 16.88 10.69 -11.35
N ILE A 240 15.63 10.33 -11.69
CA ILE A 240 15.34 9.12 -12.48
C ILE A 240 16.14 9.15 -13.79
N GLY A 241 17.01 8.15 -13.97
CA GLY A 241 17.72 7.90 -15.23
C GLY A 241 19.02 8.67 -15.46
N GLY A 242 19.51 9.42 -14.45
CA GLY A 242 20.77 10.16 -14.51
C GLY A 242 21.97 9.36 -14.00
N LYS A 243 22.52 9.79 -12.86
CA LYS A 243 23.67 9.17 -12.16
C LYS A 243 23.18 8.41 -10.92
N ASN A 244 24.01 7.50 -10.41
CA ASN A 244 23.75 6.89 -9.11
C ASN A 244 23.79 7.95 -8.00
N SER A 245 22.83 7.89 -7.08
CA SER A 245 22.84 8.72 -5.87
C SER A 245 24.06 8.43 -5.00
N THR A 246 24.54 9.45 -4.31
CA THR A 246 25.72 9.42 -3.45
C THR A 246 25.33 9.40 -1.97
N PRO A 247 26.20 8.88 -1.07
CA PRO A 247 25.99 8.99 0.36
C PRO A 247 25.83 10.44 0.84
N GLU A 248 26.48 11.40 0.18
CA GLU A 248 26.41 12.83 0.49
C GLU A 248 25.02 13.40 0.16
N GLU A 249 24.44 13.04 -0.99
CA GLU A 249 23.07 13.41 -1.36
C GLU A 249 22.04 12.81 -0.39
N LEU A 250 22.27 11.58 0.09
CA LEU A 250 21.40 10.94 1.10
C LEU A 250 21.48 11.68 2.44
N ARG A 251 22.68 12.03 2.92
CA ARG A 251 22.84 12.79 4.17
C ARG A 251 22.17 14.16 4.06
N ALA A 252 22.37 14.88 2.94
CA ALA A 252 21.74 16.17 2.72
C ALA A 252 20.19 16.08 2.77
N TYR A 253 19.61 15.03 2.18
CA TYR A 253 18.17 14.77 2.25
C TYR A 253 17.72 14.47 3.69
N LEU A 254 18.38 13.53 4.39
CA LEU A 254 17.98 13.12 5.73
C LEU A 254 18.17 14.24 6.77
N ASP A 255 19.27 15.00 6.68
CA ASP A 255 19.51 16.13 7.57
C ASP A 255 18.42 17.19 7.37
N GLY A 256 18.10 17.54 6.12
CA GLY A 256 17.04 18.50 5.80
C GLY A 256 15.64 18.02 6.18
N PHE A 257 15.35 16.72 6.04
CA PHE A 257 14.06 16.14 6.45
C PHE A 257 13.82 16.24 7.97
N ASN A 258 14.88 16.31 8.78
CA ASN A 258 14.81 16.39 10.24
C ASN A 258 14.82 17.83 10.80
N GLU A 259 14.82 18.86 9.95
CA GLU A 259 14.74 20.28 10.35
C GLU A 259 13.33 20.71 10.75
#